data_AF-A0A2E3PSD4-F1
#
_entry.id   AF-A0A2E3PSD4-F1
#
_cell.length_a   1.000
_cell.length_b   1.000
_cell.length_c   1.000
_cell.angle_alpha   90.00
_cell.angle_beta   90.00
_cell.angle_gamma   90.00
#
_symmetry.space_group_name_H-M   'P 1'
#
loop_
_entity.id
_entity.type
_entity.pdbx_description
1 polymer ?
#
loop_
_entity_poly.entity_id
_entity_poly.type
_entity_poly.pdbx_seq_one_letter_code
_entity_poly.pdbx_strand_id
1 'polypeptide(L)'
;MIRQFAGRATGLVRSWAAAAALVAMSTVGATGQIQLPEGTVARSVILSLYTINSMMEQQGAGLEGGTHVMTSFRAFLAPELIKEIAASDGGFRPLVGAYEGTVDDYELRMSADQPDDSSIVFEAAVESKGTVRLVSFALTQSGSRPLITRIWGDGWSFGKGSAEAALRAPAASAQPPGKQEQAAVAAADESDVAAGNVPAGTATPSLPFQDSFDGAALGPQWTVIGEAPDKFVVEDGVIYQIATGGDDDFRNEGSENIFQLGGAPEGDFDMTLTGKLEAKTGREGVWLGLYEASTSFLAANLYVYTNGCGPYLGLWIVNRQPVANLDKPLTSEFDDNLFDKGPVLSSTCNAGNREIADTILQRLNETGFSLTLSRRGFRYFATAELDLPAFGDNPGGPVTAVTNKVARTTAAGNPAFMLGQFRRAGKGESVAQFDSFSISAPVN
;
A
#
# COMPACT_ATOMS: atom_id res chain seq x y z
N MET A 1 7.09 36.88 -2.49
CA MET A 1 5.98 36.34 -3.31
C MET A 1 6.42 35.58 -4.57
N ILE A 2 7.61 35.82 -5.15
CA ILE A 2 8.09 35.10 -6.36
C ILE A 2 8.83 33.77 -6.05
N ARG A 3 9.27 33.54 -4.81
CA ARG A 3 9.95 32.28 -4.42
C ARG A 3 9.03 31.09 -4.10
N GLN A 4 7.71 31.29 -4.02
CA GLN A 4 6.74 30.21 -3.74
C GLN A 4 6.28 29.44 -4.99
N PHE A 5 6.65 29.89 -6.19
CA PHE A 5 6.28 29.22 -7.45
C PHE A 5 7.31 28.18 -7.95
N ALA A 6 8.55 28.20 -7.44
CA ALA A 6 9.59 27.29 -7.91
C ALA A 6 9.53 25.88 -7.29
N GLY A 7 8.91 25.74 -6.12
CA GLY A 7 8.80 24.46 -5.39
C GLY A 7 7.70 23.52 -5.94
N ARG A 8 6.67 24.08 -6.60
CA ARG A 8 5.58 23.27 -7.20
C ARG A 8 5.88 22.76 -8.61
N ALA A 9 6.81 23.40 -9.33
CA ALA A 9 7.17 22.99 -10.69
C ALA A 9 8.13 21.78 -10.74
N THR A 10 8.95 21.58 -9.71
CA THR A 10 9.96 20.50 -9.67
C THR A 10 9.37 19.13 -9.30
N GLY A 11 8.25 19.10 -8.57
CA GLY A 11 7.46 17.88 -8.34
C GLY A 11 6.68 17.42 -9.59
N LEU A 12 6.16 18.38 -10.37
CA LEU A 12 5.47 18.08 -11.64
C LEU A 12 6.41 17.41 -12.65
N VAL A 13 7.62 17.91 -12.88
CA VAL A 13 8.50 17.35 -13.93
C VAL A 13 8.96 15.91 -13.62
N ARG A 14 9.03 15.51 -12.34
CA ARG A 14 9.46 14.15 -11.93
C ARG A 14 8.32 13.12 -11.92
N SER A 15 7.11 13.52 -11.55
CA SER A 15 5.90 12.69 -11.65
C SER A 15 5.55 12.39 -13.12
N TRP A 16 5.80 13.35 -14.02
CA TRP A 16 5.51 13.22 -15.44
C TRP A 16 6.51 12.31 -16.19
N ALA A 17 7.77 12.25 -15.74
CA ALA A 17 8.78 11.36 -16.31
C ALA A 17 8.51 9.87 -16.00
N ALA A 18 7.94 9.55 -14.83
CA ALA A 18 7.60 8.18 -14.44
C ALA A 18 6.39 7.62 -15.21
N ALA A 19 5.37 8.45 -15.47
CA ALA A 19 4.20 8.07 -16.28
C ALA A 19 4.54 7.93 -17.78
N ALA A 20 5.49 8.71 -18.31
CA ALA A 20 5.92 8.63 -19.71
C ALA A 20 6.91 7.48 -19.98
N ALA A 21 7.74 7.09 -19.00
CA ALA A 21 8.68 5.97 -19.12
C ALA A 21 7.99 4.59 -19.15
N LEU A 22 6.77 4.47 -18.62
CA LEU A 22 5.95 3.24 -18.66
C LEU A 22 5.39 2.90 -20.06
N VAL A 23 5.61 3.74 -21.08
CA VAL A 23 4.95 3.63 -22.40
C VAL A 23 5.92 3.46 -23.57
N ALA A 24 7.21 3.71 -23.40
CA ALA A 24 8.21 3.49 -24.45
C ALA A 24 9.05 2.26 -24.13
N MET A 25 9.20 1.38 -25.11
CA MET A 25 10.26 0.36 -25.26
C MET A 25 9.91 -1.07 -24.82
N SER A 26 9.31 -1.82 -25.76
CA SER A 26 9.32 -3.28 -25.82
C SER A 26 9.89 -3.77 -27.15
N THR A 27 11.19 -3.58 -27.34
CA THR A 27 11.97 -4.32 -28.34
C THR A 27 13.37 -4.53 -27.78
N VAL A 28 13.67 -5.71 -27.20
CA VAL A 28 14.96 -6.44 -27.23
C VAL A 28 14.97 -7.56 -26.16
N GLY A 29 15.28 -8.79 -26.60
CA GLY A 29 15.95 -9.81 -25.77
C GLY A 29 15.10 -10.88 -25.09
N ALA A 30 14.85 -11.99 -25.79
CA ALA A 30 14.17 -13.17 -25.25
C ALA A 30 15.15 -14.13 -24.56
N THR A 31 15.11 -14.25 -23.23
CA THR A 31 15.42 -15.48 -22.49
C THR A 31 14.69 -15.47 -21.15
N GLY A 32 13.69 -16.34 -20.99
CA GLY A 32 13.11 -16.72 -19.69
C GLY A 32 12.08 -15.78 -19.06
N GLN A 33 11.05 -15.36 -19.79
CA GLN A 33 9.90 -14.68 -19.17
C GLN A 33 8.94 -15.71 -18.57
N ILE A 34 8.70 -15.63 -17.26
CA ILE A 34 7.58 -16.28 -16.59
C ILE A 34 6.31 -15.69 -17.20
N GLN A 35 5.58 -16.48 -18.00
CA GLN A 35 4.27 -16.09 -18.52
C GLN A 35 3.27 -16.12 -17.35
N LEU A 36 2.93 -14.95 -16.83
CA LEU A 36 1.81 -14.82 -15.90
C LEU A 36 0.50 -15.11 -16.66
N PRO A 37 -0.52 -15.71 -16.00
CA PRO A 37 -1.84 -15.84 -16.60
C PRO A 37 -2.37 -14.49 -17.06
N GLU A 38 -2.93 -14.42 -18.27
CA GLU A 38 -3.38 -13.15 -18.88
C GLU A 38 -4.37 -12.39 -17.98
N GLY A 39 -5.23 -13.11 -17.26
CA GLY A 39 -6.15 -12.54 -16.27
C GLY A 39 -5.43 -11.79 -15.14
N THR A 40 -4.31 -12.28 -14.64
CA THR A 40 -3.54 -11.62 -13.58
C THR A 40 -2.97 -10.28 -14.06
N VAL A 41 -2.46 -10.25 -15.29
CA VAL A 41 -1.93 -9.02 -15.89
C VAL A 41 -3.05 -8.02 -16.13
N ALA A 42 -4.17 -8.44 -16.72
CA ALA A 42 -5.34 -7.59 -16.96
C ALA A 42 -5.92 -7.00 -15.66
N ARG A 43 -6.03 -7.82 -14.60
CA ARG A 43 -6.46 -7.36 -13.27
C ARG A 43 -5.54 -6.27 -12.71
N SER A 44 -4.22 -6.45 -12.83
CA SER A 44 -3.23 -5.49 -12.35
C SER A 44 -3.32 -4.12 -13.03
N VAL A 45 -3.70 -4.09 -14.32
CA VAL A 45 -3.93 -2.85 -15.08
C VAL A 45 -5.10 -2.06 -14.49
N ILE A 46 -6.22 -2.71 -14.17
CA ILE A 46 -7.39 -2.03 -13.60
C ILE A 46 -7.11 -1.54 -12.18
N LEU A 47 -6.43 -2.36 -11.37
CA LEU A 47 -6.05 -1.98 -10.01
C LEU A 47 -5.12 -0.76 -10.01
N SER A 48 -4.13 -0.75 -10.91
CA SER A 48 -3.25 0.41 -11.11
C SER A 48 -4.03 1.66 -11.55
N LEU A 49 -5.01 1.50 -12.44
CA LEU A 49 -5.87 2.59 -12.89
C LEU A 49 -6.66 3.21 -11.73
N TYR A 50 -7.26 2.40 -10.86
CA TYR A 50 -7.98 2.88 -9.68
C TYR A 50 -7.05 3.55 -8.66
N THR A 51 -5.87 2.97 -8.40
CA THR A 51 -4.87 3.59 -7.51
C THR A 51 -4.44 4.96 -8.01
N ILE A 52 -4.11 5.08 -9.29
CA ILE A 52 -3.75 6.37 -9.89
C ILE A 52 -4.92 7.33 -9.84
N ASN A 53 -6.14 6.88 -10.13
CA ASN A 53 -7.32 7.75 -10.03
C ASN A 53 -7.51 8.31 -8.63
N SER A 54 -7.40 7.48 -7.59
CA SER A 54 -7.53 7.92 -6.19
C SER A 54 -6.49 8.99 -5.83
N MET A 55 -5.22 8.77 -6.20
CA MET A 55 -4.15 9.77 -6.00
C MET A 55 -4.43 11.09 -6.73
N MET A 56 -5.02 11.02 -7.93
CA MET A 56 -5.31 12.19 -8.75
C MET A 56 -6.58 12.92 -8.31
N GLU A 57 -7.59 12.21 -7.80
CA GLU A 57 -8.81 12.80 -7.23
C GLU A 57 -8.51 13.68 -6.02
N GLN A 58 -7.55 13.28 -5.17
CA GLN A 58 -7.04 14.11 -4.07
C GLN A 58 -6.45 15.44 -4.55
N GLN A 59 -6.02 15.51 -5.81
CA GLN A 59 -5.47 16.70 -6.45
C GLN A 59 -6.51 17.44 -7.32
N GLY A 60 -7.77 16.98 -7.34
CA GLY A 60 -8.83 17.53 -8.18
C GLY A 60 -8.66 17.18 -9.68
N ALA A 61 -7.95 16.10 -9.99
CA ALA A 61 -7.53 15.75 -11.35
C ALA A 61 -7.83 14.28 -11.71
N GLY A 62 -8.89 13.71 -11.14
CA GLY A 62 -9.37 12.35 -11.46
C GLY A 62 -9.77 12.19 -12.94
N LEU A 63 -9.97 10.94 -13.36
CA LEU A 63 -10.41 10.64 -14.73
C LEU A 63 -11.85 11.13 -14.93
N GLU A 64 -12.01 12.20 -15.72
CA GLU A 64 -13.28 12.87 -15.94
C GLU A 64 -13.53 13.08 -17.44
N GLY A 65 -14.73 12.75 -17.86
CA GLY A 65 -15.26 12.94 -19.20
C GLY A 65 -15.32 14.43 -19.57
N GLY A 66 -15.16 14.72 -20.85
CA GLY A 66 -15.11 16.10 -21.37
C GLY A 66 -13.87 16.91 -20.93
N THR A 67 -12.95 16.29 -20.19
CA THR A 67 -11.67 16.90 -19.80
C THR A 67 -10.49 16.24 -20.53
N HIS A 68 -9.34 16.90 -20.48
CA HIS A 68 -8.13 16.33 -21.05
C HIS A 68 -7.67 15.11 -20.22
N VAL A 69 -7.77 13.91 -20.80
CA VAL A 69 -7.26 12.69 -20.18
C VAL A 69 -5.74 12.80 -19.98
N MET A 70 -5.34 12.87 -18.71
CA MET A 70 -3.96 13.04 -18.30
C MET A 70 -3.08 11.87 -18.74
N THR A 71 -1.79 12.15 -18.99
CA THR A 71 -0.80 11.17 -19.46
C THR A 71 -0.77 9.90 -18.61
N SER A 72 -0.93 10.03 -17.29
CA SER A 72 -0.96 8.89 -16.36
C SER A 72 -2.05 7.86 -16.70
N PHE A 73 -3.23 8.31 -17.15
CA PHE A 73 -4.30 7.40 -17.55
C PHE A 73 -4.08 6.79 -18.93
N ARG A 74 -3.38 7.51 -19.83
CA ARG A 74 -3.13 7.05 -21.21
C ARG A 74 -2.27 5.78 -21.29
N ALA A 75 -1.55 5.45 -20.22
CA ALA A 75 -0.79 4.21 -20.14
C ALA A 75 -1.69 2.95 -20.11
N PHE A 76 -2.93 3.09 -19.64
CA PHE A 76 -3.87 1.97 -19.43
C PHE A 76 -5.00 1.93 -20.45
N LEU A 77 -5.32 3.07 -21.07
CA LEU A 77 -6.47 3.22 -21.95
C LEU A 77 -6.06 3.13 -23.42
N ALA A 78 -6.87 2.45 -24.23
CA ALA A 78 -6.71 2.44 -25.67
C ALA A 78 -6.88 3.87 -26.25
N PRO A 79 -6.17 4.23 -27.34
CA PRO A 79 -6.26 5.57 -27.95
C PRO A 79 -7.68 6.01 -28.29
N GLU A 80 -8.53 5.11 -28.76
CA GLU A 80 -9.92 5.44 -29.10
C GLU A 80 -10.78 5.68 -27.86
N LEU A 81 -10.59 4.89 -26.80
CA LEU A 81 -11.26 5.10 -25.52
C LEU A 81 -10.89 6.47 -24.91
N ILE A 82 -9.63 6.89 -25.03
CA ILE A 82 -9.17 8.21 -24.60
C ILE A 82 -9.92 9.33 -25.33
N LYS A 83 -10.08 9.22 -26.65
CA LYS A 83 -10.81 10.22 -27.45
C LYS A 83 -12.28 10.28 -27.04
N GLU A 84 -12.91 9.13 -26.82
CA GLU A 84 -14.31 9.06 -26.42
C GLU A 84 -14.56 9.69 -25.04
N ILE A 85 -13.71 9.37 -24.04
CA ILE A 85 -13.80 9.99 -22.71
C ILE A 85 -13.59 11.50 -22.83
N ALA A 86 -12.58 11.94 -23.60
CA ALA A 86 -12.31 13.37 -23.78
C ALA A 86 -13.43 14.12 -24.54
N ALA A 87 -14.23 13.42 -25.35
CA ALA A 87 -15.31 14.00 -26.14
C ALA A 87 -16.69 13.94 -25.46
N SER A 88 -16.80 13.29 -24.31
CA SER A 88 -18.08 13.14 -23.60
C SER A 88 -18.56 14.45 -22.99
N ASP A 89 -19.81 14.46 -22.54
CA ASP A 89 -20.30 15.53 -21.68
C ASP A 89 -19.41 15.64 -20.43
N GLY A 90 -19.05 16.88 -20.10
CA GLY A 90 -18.15 17.20 -18.99
C GLY A 90 -18.67 16.68 -17.65
N GLY A 91 -17.78 16.29 -16.75
CA GLY A 91 -18.13 15.92 -15.37
C GLY A 91 -18.42 14.44 -15.15
N PHE A 92 -18.68 13.64 -16.19
CA PHE A 92 -18.89 12.21 -16.00
C PHE A 92 -17.61 11.50 -15.57
N ARG A 93 -17.62 10.70 -14.50
CA ARG A 93 -16.44 10.00 -13.98
C ARG A 93 -16.53 8.52 -14.30
N PRO A 94 -15.80 8.01 -15.32
CA PRO A 94 -15.96 6.63 -15.79
C PRO A 94 -15.62 5.59 -14.72
N LEU A 95 -14.72 5.89 -13.78
CA LEU A 95 -14.32 4.94 -12.74
C LEU A 95 -15.29 4.90 -11.56
N VAL A 96 -16.15 5.91 -11.43
CA VAL A 96 -17.25 5.96 -10.46
C VAL A 96 -18.55 5.47 -11.10
N GLY A 97 -18.72 5.70 -12.40
CA GLY A 97 -19.98 5.48 -13.11
C GLY A 97 -21.05 6.53 -12.79
N ALA A 98 -20.65 7.76 -12.47
CA ALA A 98 -21.54 8.87 -12.15
C ALA A 98 -20.91 10.24 -12.46
N TYR A 99 -21.71 11.31 -12.48
CA TYR A 99 -21.24 12.70 -12.66
C TYR A 99 -20.64 13.33 -11.39
N GLU A 100 -20.85 12.70 -10.24
CA GLU A 100 -20.35 13.17 -8.96
C GLU A 100 -19.80 12.01 -8.15
N GLY A 101 -18.83 12.30 -7.28
CA GLY A 101 -18.24 11.32 -6.37
C GLY A 101 -16.76 11.08 -6.61
N THR A 102 -16.20 10.29 -5.72
CA THR A 102 -14.83 9.78 -5.73
C THR A 102 -14.89 8.28 -5.52
N VAL A 103 -13.83 7.57 -5.89
CA VAL A 103 -13.75 6.14 -5.59
C VAL A 103 -13.36 5.98 -4.12
N ASP A 104 -14.33 5.64 -3.27
CA ASP A 104 -14.10 5.44 -1.84
C ASP A 104 -13.62 4.00 -1.58
N ASP A 105 -14.31 3.03 -2.17
CA ASP A 105 -13.97 1.61 -2.16
C ASP A 105 -14.28 0.98 -3.53
N TYR A 106 -13.69 -0.18 -3.81
CA TYR A 106 -13.99 -1.00 -4.97
C TYR A 106 -13.48 -2.42 -4.78
N GLU A 107 -14.25 -3.38 -5.27
CA GLU A 107 -13.91 -4.80 -5.36
C GLU A 107 -13.88 -5.22 -6.82
N LEU A 108 -12.85 -5.96 -7.24
CA LEU A 108 -12.62 -6.31 -8.64
C LEU A 108 -12.64 -7.83 -8.86
N ARG A 109 -13.50 -8.27 -9.78
CA ARG A 109 -13.62 -9.67 -10.22
C ARG A 109 -13.53 -9.80 -11.73
N MET A 110 -13.15 -10.97 -12.21
CA MET A 110 -13.30 -11.31 -13.63
C MET A 110 -14.78 -11.59 -13.91
N SER A 111 -15.32 -11.11 -15.03
CA SER A 111 -16.73 -11.34 -15.37
C SER A 111 -16.95 -12.81 -15.75
N ALA A 112 -18.13 -13.34 -15.42
CA ALA A 112 -18.54 -14.67 -15.87
C ALA A 112 -18.84 -14.70 -17.39
N ASP A 113 -19.28 -13.57 -17.94
CA ASP A 113 -19.67 -13.43 -19.34
C ASP A 113 -18.53 -12.79 -20.15
N GLN A 114 -17.65 -13.65 -20.67
CA GLN A 114 -16.56 -13.21 -21.55
C GLN A 114 -17.06 -13.11 -23.00
N PRO A 115 -17.01 -11.92 -23.64
CA PRO A 115 -17.69 -11.66 -24.91
C PRO A 115 -17.01 -12.28 -26.14
N ASP A 116 -15.73 -12.65 -26.07
CA ASP A 116 -14.96 -13.43 -27.05
C ASP A 116 -13.58 -13.84 -26.50
N ASP A 117 -12.84 -14.71 -27.21
CA ASP A 117 -11.48 -15.16 -26.83
C ASP A 117 -10.41 -14.03 -26.89
N SER A 118 -10.76 -12.84 -27.39
CA SER A 118 -9.79 -11.77 -27.66
C SER A 118 -9.78 -10.66 -26.60
N SER A 119 -10.74 -10.70 -25.68
CA SER A 119 -10.90 -9.70 -24.64
C SER A 119 -11.19 -10.33 -23.29
N ILE A 120 -10.57 -9.76 -22.25
CA ILE A 120 -10.84 -10.15 -20.86
C ILE A 120 -11.67 -9.05 -20.23
N VAL A 121 -12.82 -9.45 -19.68
CA VAL A 121 -13.73 -8.55 -18.99
C VAL A 121 -13.58 -8.70 -17.49
N PHE A 122 -13.45 -7.56 -16.82
CA PHE A 122 -13.50 -7.43 -15.38
C PHE A 122 -14.65 -6.52 -14.97
N GLU A 123 -15.15 -6.74 -13.77
CA GLU A 123 -16.19 -5.96 -13.14
C GLU A 123 -15.69 -5.44 -11.80
N ALA A 124 -15.82 -4.14 -11.60
CA ALA A 124 -15.56 -3.47 -10.34
C ALA A 124 -16.89 -3.07 -9.69
N ALA A 125 -17.16 -3.57 -8.49
CA ALA A 125 -18.20 -3.02 -7.63
C ALA A 125 -17.60 -1.83 -6.89
N VAL A 126 -17.91 -0.61 -7.34
CA VAL A 126 -17.33 0.65 -6.88
C VAL A 126 -18.25 1.33 -5.89
N GLU A 127 -17.76 1.62 -4.68
CA GLU A 127 -18.45 2.42 -3.69
C GLU A 127 -18.05 3.90 -3.82
N SER A 128 -19.06 4.77 -3.87
CA SER A 128 -18.91 6.23 -3.85
C SER A 128 -20.04 6.86 -3.06
N LYS A 129 -19.73 7.58 -1.99
CA LYS A 129 -20.68 8.22 -1.08
C LYS A 129 -21.75 7.24 -0.57
N GLY A 130 -21.35 6.02 -0.22
CA GLY A 130 -22.24 4.96 0.26
C GLY A 130 -23.14 4.32 -0.80
N THR A 131 -22.96 4.65 -2.08
CA THR A 131 -23.65 3.99 -3.19
C THR A 131 -22.69 3.08 -3.94
N VAL A 132 -23.08 1.81 -4.15
CA VAL A 132 -22.29 0.85 -4.93
C VAL A 132 -22.78 0.82 -6.37
N ARG A 133 -21.85 0.86 -7.33
CA ARG A 133 -22.09 0.81 -8.77
C ARG A 133 -21.22 -0.26 -9.42
N LEU A 134 -21.75 -0.97 -10.40
CA LEU A 134 -20.97 -1.89 -11.21
C LEU A 134 -20.34 -1.14 -12.39
N VAL A 135 -19.02 -1.18 -12.48
CA VAL A 135 -18.24 -0.64 -13.61
C VAL A 135 -17.47 -1.78 -14.24
N SER A 136 -17.69 -2.00 -15.53
CA SER A 136 -17.08 -3.09 -16.27
C SER A 136 -15.98 -2.57 -17.20
N PHE A 137 -14.94 -3.37 -17.39
CA PHE A 137 -13.76 -3.07 -18.17
C PHE A 137 -13.49 -4.19 -19.16
N ALA A 138 -13.34 -3.88 -20.44
CA ALA A 138 -12.83 -4.83 -21.43
C ALA A 138 -11.38 -4.49 -21.71
N LEU A 139 -10.51 -5.50 -21.65
CA LEU A 139 -9.10 -5.39 -21.91
C LEU A 139 -8.73 -6.26 -23.11
N THR A 140 -7.93 -5.71 -24.02
CA THR A 140 -7.41 -6.44 -25.17
C THR A 140 -5.89 -6.36 -25.15
N GLN A 141 -5.23 -7.47 -25.46
CA GLN A 141 -3.78 -7.50 -25.58
C GLN A 141 -3.34 -6.62 -26.78
N SER A 142 -2.56 -5.58 -26.50
CA SER A 142 -2.02 -4.67 -27.51
C SER A 142 -0.49 -4.66 -27.45
N GLY A 143 0.13 -5.47 -28.31
CA GLY A 143 1.57 -5.72 -28.25
C GLY A 143 1.94 -6.46 -26.94
N SER A 144 2.82 -5.86 -26.15
CA SER A 144 3.34 -6.48 -24.91
C SER A 144 2.50 -6.18 -23.66
N ARG A 145 1.38 -5.46 -23.76
CA ARG A 145 0.55 -5.10 -22.60
C ARG A 145 -0.94 -5.10 -22.92
N PRO A 146 -1.80 -5.46 -21.96
CA PRO A 146 -3.23 -5.26 -22.10
C PRO A 146 -3.57 -3.77 -21.97
N LEU A 147 -4.51 -3.31 -22.80
CA LEU A 147 -5.08 -1.97 -22.72
C LEU A 147 -6.59 -2.09 -22.53
N ILE A 148 -7.16 -1.20 -21.72
CA ILE A 148 -8.60 -1.07 -21.55
C ILE A 148 -9.16 -0.45 -22.83
N THR A 149 -9.99 -1.22 -23.53
CA THR A 149 -10.63 -0.82 -24.79
C THR A 149 -12.04 -0.32 -24.58
N ARG A 150 -12.67 -0.67 -23.46
CA ARG A 150 -14.03 -0.26 -23.11
C ARG A 150 -14.23 -0.15 -21.61
N ILE A 151 -15.00 0.85 -21.18
CA ILE A 151 -15.50 1.02 -19.81
C ILE A 151 -16.99 1.27 -19.88
N TRP A 152 -17.80 0.53 -19.11
CA TRP A 152 -19.26 0.72 -19.12
C TRP A 152 -19.88 0.46 -17.76
N GLY A 153 -21.15 0.85 -17.62
CA GLY A 153 -21.98 0.57 -16.46
C GLY A 153 -23.45 0.68 -16.85
N ASP A 154 -24.32 0.81 -15.85
CA ASP A 154 -25.77 0.89 -16.07
C ASP A 154 -26.13 2.18 -16.84
N GLY A 155 -26.60 2.02 -18.08
CA GLY A 155 -27.05 3.12 -18.94
C GLY A 155 -25.94 3.96 -19.59
N TRP A 156 -24.65 3.59 -19.49
CA TRP A 156 -23.55 4.35 -20.10
C TRP A 156 -22.39 3.45 -20.56
N SER A 157 -21.60 3.93 -21.53
CA SER A 157 -20.47 3.20 -22.11
C SER A 157 -19.49 4.15 -22.80
N PHE A 158 -18.19 3.89 -22.65
CA PHE A 158 -17.11 4.42 -23.49
C PHE A 158 -16.36 3.28 -24.16
N GLY A 159 -15.97 3.45 -25.42
CA GLY A 159 -15.29 2.47 -26.27
C GLY A 159 -16.20 1.85 -27.34
N LYS A 160 -15.60 1.17 -28.32
CA LYS A 160 -16.31 0.55 -29.46
C LYS A 160 -17.41 -0.41 -28.98
N GLY A 161 -18.62 -0.21 -29.53
CA GLY A 161 -19.85 -0.93 -29.19
C GLY A 161 -20.93 -0.06 -28.53
N SER A 162 -20.70 1.24 -28.39
CA SER A 162 -21.50 2.18 -27.59
C SER A 162 -23.00 2.31 -27.93
N ALA A 163 -23.48 1.81 -29.08
CA ALA A 163 -24.91 1.81 -29.41
C ALA A 163 -25.57 0.42 -29.29
N GLU A 164 -24.98 -0.64 -29.84
CA GLU A 164 -25.60 -1.98 -29.86
C GLU A 164 -25.36 -2.81 -28.58
N ALA A 165 -24.27 -2.57 -27.86
CA ALA A 165 -23.99 -3.29 -26.62
C ALA A 165 -24.64 -2.64 -25.39
N ALA A 166 -24.94 -1.34 -25.41
CA ALA A 166 -25.77 -0.70 -24.38
C ALA A 166 -27.22 -1.24 -24.39
N LEU A 167 -27.69 -1.69 -25.55
CA LEU A 167 -28.99 -2.37 -25.73
C LEU A 167 -28.96 -3.86 -25.37
N ARG A 168 -27.77 -4.46 -25.20
CA ARG A 168 -27.57 -5.87 -24.81
C ARG A 168 -27.06 -6.05 -23.39
N ALA A 169 -26.89 -4.97 -22.62
CA ALA A 169 -26.74 -5.10 -21.18
C ALA A 169 -27.97 -5.88 -20.69
N PRO A 170 -27.81 -7.04 -20.03
CA PRO A 170 -28.94 -7.73 -19.44
C PRO A 170 -29.64 -6.70 -18.56
N ALA A 171 -30.95 -6.54 -18.74
CA ALA A 171 -31.75 -5.69 -17.85
C ALA A 171 -31.44 -6.16 -16.43
N ALA A 172 -30.60 -5.42 -15.72
CA ALA A 172 -30.20 -5.73 -14.38
C ALA A 172 -31.51 -5.79 -13.58
N SER A 173 -31.82 -6.98 -13.05
CA SER A 173 -32.80 -7.08 -11.98
C SER A 173 -32.40 -6.02 -10.95
N ALA A 174 -33.32 -5.10 -10.64
CA ALA A 174 -33.09 -3.90 -9.83
C ALA A 174 -32.77 -4.21 -8.34
N GLN A 175 -32.19 -5.36 -8.04
CA GLN A 175 -31.71 -5.73 -6.72
C GLN A 175 -30.18 -5.71 -6.69
N PRO A 176 -29.56 -4.93 -5.79
CA PRO A 176 -28.15 -5.08 -5.50
C PRO A 176 -27.86 -6.53 -5.07
N PRO A 177 -26.67 -7.07 -5.37
CA PRO A 177 -26.30 -8.44 -5.00
C PRO A 177 -26.51 -8.62 -3.49
N GLY A 178 -27.21 -9.70 -3.12
CA GLY A 178 -27.51 -9.99 -1.74
C GLY A 178 -26.26 -10.34 -0.95
N LYS A 179 -26.27 -10.12 0.37
CA LYS A 179 -25.15 -10.46 1.29
C LYS A 179 -24.65 -11.92 1.16
N GLN A 180 -25.49 -12.84 0.69
CA GLN A 180 -25.09 -14.23 0.43
C GLN A 180 -24.21 -14.40 -0.81
N GLU A 181 -24.42 -13.58 -1.85
CA GLU A 181 -23.60 -13.59 -3.06
C GLU A 181 -22.24 -12.96 -2.76
N GLN A 182 -22.20 -11.92 -1.90
CA GLN A 182 -20.97 -11.35 -1.33
C GLN A 182 -20.20 -12.35 -0.43
N ALA A 183 -20.90 -13.21 0.32
CA ALA A 183 -20.24 -14.23 1.15
C ALA A 183 -19.71 -15.43 0.35
N ALA A 184 -20.38 -15.80 -0.75
CA ALA A 184 -19.90 -16.84 -1.66
C ALA A 184 -18.62 -16.43 -2.43
N VAL A 185 -18.40 -15.12 -2.59
CA VAL A 185 -17.21 -14.52 -3.22
C VAL A 185 -15.93 -14.72 -2.38
N ALA A 186 -16.05 -14.85 -1.05
CA ALA A 186 -14.90 -15.07 -0.17
C ALA A 186 -14.37 -16.51 -0.13
N ALA A 187 -15.16 -17.50 -0.59
CA ALA A 187 -14.86 -18.92 -0.41
C ALA A 187 -14.22 -19.61 -1.64
N ALA A 188 -14.00 -18.88 -2.75
CA ALA A 188 -13.62 -19.47 -4.03
C ALA A 188 -12.09 -19.47 -4.34
N ASP A 189 -11.24 -18.96 -3.43
CA ASP A 189 -9.80 -18.78 -3.64
C ASP A 189 -8.91 -19.89 -2.99
N GLU A 190 -9.49 -20.93 -2.36
CA GLU A 190 -8.75 -21.89 -1.50
C GLU A 190 -8.31 -23.22 -2.18
N SER A 191 -7.97 -23.27 -3.47
CA SER A 191 -7.58 -24.57 -4.08
C SER A 191 -6.48 -24.49 -5.12
N ASP A 192 -5.22 -24.63 -4.68
CA ASP A 192 -4.22 -25.54 -5.27
C ASP A 192 -2.78 -25.13 -4.90
N VAL A 193 -2.13 -25.83 -3.95
CA VAL A 193 -0.66 -25.99 -3.99
C VAL A 193 -0.22 -27.33 -3.37
N ALA A 194 0.39 -28.18 -4.20
CA ALA A 194 1.00 -29.44 -3.79
C ALA A 194 2.45 -29.25 -3.30
N ALA A 195 2.82 -30.03 -2.27
CA ALA A 195 4.06 -29.93 -1.51
C ALA A 195 5.32 -30.35 -2.29
N GLY A 196 6.27 -29.43 -2.41
CA GLY A 196 7.68 -29.68 -2.70
C GLY A 196 8.53 -29.31 -1.48
N ASN A 197 9.61 -30.05 -1.23
CA ASN A 197 10.47 -29.90 -0.06
C ASN A 197 11.28 -28.59 -0.15
N VAL A 198 10.87 -27.55 0.59
CA VAL A 198 11.48 -26.21 0.54
C VAL A 198 12.44 -26.01 1.74
N PRO A 199 13.61 -25.35 1.57
CA PRO A 199 14.53 -25.03 2.66
C PRO A 199 13.85 -24.37 3.86
N ALA A 200 14.36 -24.65 5.06
CA ALA A 200 13.75 -24.36 6.37
C ALA A 200 13.44 -22.88 6.70
N GLY A 201 13.58 -21.93 5.77
CA GLY A 201 13.25 -20.51 5.93
C GLY A 201 12.07 -20.03 5.09
N THR A 202 11.35 -20.90 4.39
CA THR A 202 10.25 -20.50 3.47
C THR A 202 8.87 -21.01 3.88
N ALA A 203 8.77 -21.76 4.98
CA ALA A 203 7.49 -22.30 5.42
C ALA A 203 6.58 -21.15 5.88
N THR A 204 5.36 -21.10 5.36
CA THR A 204 4.33 -20.17 5.82
C THR A 204 3.93 -20.55 7.25
N PRO A 205 3.89 -19.60 8.22
CA PRO A 205 3.49 -19.90 9.58
C PRO A 205 1.99 -20.23 9.63
N SER A 206 1.62 -21.17 10.50
CA SER A 206 0.21 -21.45 10.79
C SER A 206 -0.41 -20.30 11.58
N LEU A 207 -1.64 -19.90 11.24
CA LEU A 207 -2.38 -18.87 11.98
C LEU A 207 -3.23 -19.48 13.10
N PRO A 208 -3.31 -18.85 14.29
CA PRO A 208 -2.52 -17.67 14.68
C PRO A 208 -1.04 -18.03 14.92
N PHE A 209 -0.15 -17.12 14.52
CA PHE A 209 1.27 -17.17 14.85
C PHE A 209 1.58 -16.13 15.93
N GLN A 210 2.40 -16.51 16.90
CA GLN A 210 2.87 -15.60 17.94
C GLN A 210 4.28 -15.99 18.37
N ASP A 211 5.14 -14.99 18.51
CA ASP A 211 6.47 -15.12 19.10
C ASP A 211 6.69 -13.99 20.11
N SER A 212 6.90 -14.37 21.37
CA SER A 212 7.24 -13.48 22.49
C SER A 212 8.74 -13.43 22.76
N PHE A 213 9.55 -14.06 21.92
CA PHE A 213 11.01 -14.03 22.00
C PHE A 213 11.58 -14.53 23.35
N ASP A 214 10.86 -15.39 24.09
CA ASP A 214 11.21 -15.92 25.43
C ASP A 214 12.49 -16.81 25.47
N GLY A 215 13.21 -16.92 24.37
CA GLY A 215 14.43 -17.72 24.23
C GLY A 215 15.71 -16.90 24.39
N ALA A 216 16.84 -17.60 24.47
CA ALA A 216 18.18 -16.98 24.39
C ALA A 216 18.65 -16.69 22.95
N ALA A 217 17.80 -17.00 21.97
CA ALA A 217 18.04 -16.84 20.54
C ALA A 217 16.70 -16.78 19.80
N LEU A 218 16.71 -16.28 18.57
CA LEU A 218 15.56 -16.35 17.68
C LEU A 218 15.18 -17.82 17.42
N GLY A 219 13.88 -18.08 17.34
CA GLY A 219 13.37 -19.40 16.95
C GLY A 219 13.81 -19.79 15.53
N PRO A 220 13.84 -21.09 15.20
CA PRO A 220 14.34 -21.61 13.93
C PRO A 220 13.57 -21.12 12.69
N GLN A 221 12.36 -20.58 12.88
CA GLN A 221 11.53 -19.97 11.83
C GLN A 221 12.04 -18.60 11.37
N TRP A 222 12.92 -17.96 12.13
CA TRP A 222 13.44 -16.63 11.82
C TRP A 222 14.75 -16.71 11.06
N THR A 223 14.93 -15.74 10.18
CA THR A 223 16.19 -15.45 9.48
C THR A 223 16.53 -13.99 9.68
N VAL A 224 17.83 -13.65 9.71
CA VAL A 224 18.29 -12.27 9.85
C VAL A 224 19.02 -11.87 8.57
N ILE A 225 18.45 -10.93 7.82
CA ILE A 225 19.08 -10.37 6.62
C ILE A 225 19.96 -9.20 7.05
N GLY A 226 21.20 -9.18 6.55
CA GLY A 226 22.18 -8.17 6.95
C GLY A 226 22.59 -8.31 8.42
N GLU A 227 22.77 -9.54 8.91
CA GLU A 227 23.08 -9.81 10.31
C GLU A 227 24.33 -9.05 10.79
N ALA A 228 24.13 -8.20 11.79
CA ALA A 228 25.14 -7.49 12.55
C ALA A 228 24.98 -7.89 14.03
N PRO A 229 25.64 -8.98 14.47
CA PRO A 229 25.38 -9.63 15.77
C PRO A 229 25.81 -8.80 16.98
N ASP A 230 26.58 -7.73 16.77
CA ASP A 230 26.94 -6.74 17.78
C ASP A 230 25.87 -5.65 17.96
N LYS A 231 24.84 -5.64 17.11
CA LYS A 231 23.77 -4.64 17.08
C LYS A 231 22.39 -5.19 17.44
N PHE A 232 22.29 -6.46 17.84
CA PHE A 232 21.09 -6.98 18.49
C PHE A 232 21.41 -8.12 19.47
N VAL A 233 20.51 -8.35 20.42
CA VAL A 233 20.52 -9.50 21.32
C VAL A 233 19.08 -9.94 21.60
N VAL A 234 18.88 -11.25 21.80
CA VAL A 234 17.61 -11.83 22.25
C VAL A 234 17.78 -12.28 23.69
N GLU A 235 17.08 -11.62 24.60
CA GLU A 235 17.26 -11.76 26.04
C GLU A 235 15.95 -11.40 26.74
N ASP A 236 15.59 -12.11 27.81
CA ASP A 236 14.46 -11.76 28.69
C ASP A 236 13.12 -11.49 27.97
N GLY A 237 12.84 -12.22 26.90
CA GLY A 237 11.58 -12.06 26.15
C GLY A 237 11.55 -10.83 25.24
N VAL A 238 12.70 -10.25 24.93
CA VAL A 238 12.79 -9.11 24.00
C VAL A 238 13.92 -9.27 22.99
N ILE A 239 13.73 -8.69 21.81
CA ILE A 239 14.83 -8.38 20.91
C ILE A 239 15.25 -6.94 21.17
N TYR A 240 16.44 -6.76 21.72
CA TYR A 240 17.06 -5.46 21.85
C TYR A 240 17.88 -5.17 20.59
N GLN A 241 17.53 -4.13 19.83
CA GLN A 241 18.24 -3.74 18.60
C GLN A 241 18.77 -2.31 18.69
N ILE A 242 19.97 -2.12 18.13
CA ILE A 242 20.62 -0.82 17.94
C ILE A 242 20.74 -0.54 16.44
N ALA A 243 20.43 0.68 16.02
CA ALA A 243 20.71 1.19 14.67
C ALA A 243 21.66 2.39 14.73
N THR A 244 22.64 2.41 13.83
CA THR A 244 23.67 3.48 13.75
C THR A 244 24.06 3.76 12.30
N GLY A 245 24.56 4.97 12.03
CA GLY A 245 25.14 5.34 10.73
C GLY A 245 24.20 6.03 9.75
N GLY A 246 22.88 5.97 9.99
CA GLY A 246 21.84 6.48 9.12
C GLY A 246 21.71 5.71 7.79
N ASP A 247 20.65 6.00 7.04
CA ASP A 247 20.28 5.27 5.82
C ASP A 247 20.10 3.75 6.06
N ASP A 248 19.59 3.39 7.24
CA ASP A 248 19.24 2.02 7.58
C ASP A 248 17.71 1.88 7.53
N ASP A 249 17.19 1.34 6.44
CA ASP A 249 15.77 1.08 6.24
C ASP A 249 15.52 0.08 5.10
N PHE A 250 14.29 -0.43 4.97
CA PHE A 250 13.93 -1.37 3.91
C PHE A 250 14.23 -0.91 2.47
N ARG A 251 14.47 0.37 2.19
CA ARG A 251 14.83 0.87 0.85
C ARG A 251 16.31 0.66 0.51
N ASN A 252 17.13 0.23 1.46
CA ASN A 252 18.58 0.11 1.29
C ASN A 252 19.01 -1.37 1.32
N GLU A 253 19.78 -1.79 0.31
CA GLU A 253 20.28 -3.19 0.20
C GLU A 253 21.27 -3.56 1.30
N GLY A 254 21.92 -2.57 1.91
CA GLY A 254 22.89 -2.75 2.98
C GLY A 254 22.31 -2.63 4.38
N SER A 255 20.99 -2.63 4.52
CA SER A 255 20.36 -2.55 5.83
C SER A 255 20.68 -3.74 6.69
N GLU A 256 20.81 -3.48 7.99
CA GLU A 256 21.24 -4.45 8.97
C GLU A 256 20.04 -4.99 9.75
N ASN A 257 20.17 -6.24 10.22
CA ASN A 257 19.25 -6.84 11.19
C ASN A 257 17.76 -6.76 10.80
N ILE A 258 17.43 -7.13 9.56
CA ILE A 258 16.04 -7.35 9.15
C ILE A 258 15.63 -8.75 9.61
N PHE A 259 14.78 -8.82 10.63
CA PHE A 259 14.24 -10.06 11.15
C PHE A 259 13.09 -10.53 10.26
N GLN A 260 13.29 -11.61 9.53
CA GLN A 260 12.34 -12.15 8.57
C GLN A 260 11.84 -13.52 9.01
N LEU A 261 10.52 -13.65 9.13
CA LEU A 261 9.79 -14.90 9.30
C LEU A 261 9.49 -15.47 7.90
N GLY A 262 9.25 -16.78 7.76
CA GLY A 262 9.06 -17.48 6.48
C GLY A 262 7.96 -16.94 5.52
N GLY A 263 7.12 -17.81 4.94
CA GLY A 263 6.14 -17.36 3.95
C GLY A 263 5.11 -16.39 4.55
N ALA A 264 4.61 -15.41 3.77
CA ALA A 264 3.46 -14.60 4.20
C ALA A 264 2.18 -15.46 4.21
N PRO A 265 1.24 -15.23 5.14
CA PRO A 265 -0.05 -15.92 5.09
C PRO A 265 -0.83 -15.55 3.84
N GLU A 266 -1.62 -16.51 3.36
CA GLU A 266 -2.61 -16.27 2.32
C GLU A 266 -3.83 -15.52 2.89
N GLY A 267 -4.60 -14.88 2.01
CA GLY A 267 -5.80 -14.16 2.39
C GLY A 267 -5.57 -12.92 3.28
N ASP A 268 -6.60 -12.57 4.03
CA ASP A 268 -6.60 -11.42 4.94
C ASP A 268 -5.90 -11.77 6.26
N PHE A 269 -5.12 -10.83 6.77
CA PHE A 269 -4.40 -10.99 8.04
C PHE A 269 -4.15 -9.64 8.70
N ASP A 270 -3.85 -9.70 9.98
CA ASP A 270 -3.24 -8.63 10.76
C ASP A 270 -1.90 -9.14 11.29
N MET A 271 -0.83 -8.39 11.01
CA MET A 271 0.51 -8.66 11.52
C MET A 271 0.88 -7.53 12.47
N THR A 272 1.21 -7.87 13.71
CA THR A 272 1.42 -6.90 14.79
C THR A 272 2.80 -7.06 15.40
N LEU A 273 3.47 -5.93 15.60
CA LEU A 273 4.72 -5.80 16.34
C LEU A 273 4.50 -4.88 17.53
N THR A 274 4.86 -5.34 18.71
CA THR A 274 4.84 -4.54 19.94
C THR A 274 6.26 -4.32 20.41
N GLY A 275 6.52 -3.15 20.98
CA GLY A 275 7.85 -2.81 21.43
C GLY A 275 7.94 -1.45 22.10
N LYS A 276 9.17 -1.06 22.43
CA LYS A 276 9.55 0.25 22.93
C LYS A 276 10.58 0.90 22.01
N LEU A 277 10.55 2.22 21.92
CA LEU A 277 11.45 3.00 21.07
C LEU A 277 12.07 4.16 21.84
N GLU A 278 13.39 4.24 21.86
CA GLU A 278 14.13 5.40 22.37
C GLU A 278 14.39 6.40 21.24
N ALA A 279 13.56 7.45 21.17
CA ALA A 279 13.58 8.50 20.13
C ALA A 279 14.74 9.50 20.29
N LYS A 280 15.99 9.02 20.33
CA LYS A 280 17.18 9.80 20.72
C LYS A 280 17.73 10.73 19.63
N THR A 281 17.72 10.28 18.38
CA THR A 281 18.30 11.03 17.25
C THR A 281 17.25 11.89 16.52
N GLY A 282 15.97 11.63 16.79
CA GLY A 282 14.86 12.26 16.09
C GLY A 282 14.78 11.84 14.62
N ARG A 283 15.28 10.64 14.31
CA ARG A 283 15.45 10.03 12.98
C ARG A 283 15.25 8.51 12.99
N GLU A 284 14.64 7.98 14.03
CA GLU A 284 14.30 6.57 14.20
C GLU A 284 13.16 6.14 13.24
N GLY A 285 13.12 4.87 12.85
CA GLY A 285 11.95 4.28 12.20
C GLY A 285 11.81 2.80 12.54
N VAL A 286 10.67 2.40 13.07
CA VAL A 286 10.32 0.98 13.27
C VAL A 286 9.55 0.51 12.04
N TRP A 287 10.13 -0.44 11.32
CA TRP A 287 9.53 -1.01 10.12
C TRP A 287 8.86 -2.35 10.44
N LEU A 288 7.66 -2.54 9.91
CA LEU A 288 6.93 -3.80 9.95
C LEU A 288 6.26 -4.05 8.61
N GLY A 289 6.54 -5.17 7.97
CA GLY A 289 5.95 -5.41 6.66
C GLY A 289 6.27 -6.73 6.02
N LEU A 290 5.95 -6.80 4.74
CA LEU A 290 6.35 -7.86 3.85
C LEU A 290 7.61 -7.37 3.10
N TYR A 291 8.69 -8.12 3.22
CA TYR A 291 9.99 -7.79 2.64
C TYR A 291 10.49 -8.93 1.76
N GLU A 292 10.84 -8.60 0.52
CA GLU A 292 11.53 -9.51 -0.41
C GLU A 292 12.93 -8.98 -0.73
N ALA A 293 13.02 -7.68 -1.03
CA ALA A 293 14.27 -6.98 -1.33
C ALA A 293 14.09 -5.46 -1.13
N SER A 294 15.19 -4.71 -1.20
CA SER A 294 15.17 -3.25 -1.10
C SER A 294 14.33 -2.53 -2.18
N THR A 295 14.06 -3.25 -3.28
CA THR A 295 13.25 -2.81 -4.41
C THR A 295 11.84 -3.42 -4.40
N SER A 296 11.55 -4.38 -3.52
CA SER A 296 10.28 -5.11 -3.43
C SER A 296 9.90 -5.32 -1.96
N PHE A 297 9.06 -4.42 -1.42
CA PHE A 297 8.50 -4.57 -0.08
C PHE A 297 7.19 -3.79 0.05
N LEU A 298 6.38 -4.16 1.05
CA LEU A 298 5.24 -3.39 1.51
C LEU A 298 5.30 -3.31 3.03
N ALA A 299 5.45 -2.11 3.59
CA ALA A 299 5.68 -1.98 5.02
C ALA A 299 4.99 -0.75 5.62
N ALA A 300 4.55 -0.94 6.86
CA ALA A 300 4.30 0.12 7.82
C ALA A 300 5.64 0.65 8.36
N ASN A 301 5.70 1.94 8.66
CA ASN A 301 6.83 2.53 9.39
C ASN A 301 6.32 3.56 10.41
N LEU A 302 6.51 3.27 11.69
CA LEU A 302 6.33 4.21 12.79
C LEU A 302 7.65 4.94 13.02
N TYR A 303 7.69 6.24 12.78
CA TYR A 303 8.95 6.95 12.65
C TYR A 303 9.00 8.27 13.41
N VAL A 304 10.20 8.62 13.84
CA VAL A 304 10.51 9.92 14.43
C VAL A 304 11.30 10.74 13.43
N TYR A 305 10.89 11.98 13.20
CA TYR A 305 11.59 12.89 12.30
C TYR A 305 11.68 14.29 12.89
N THR A 306 12.85 14.92 12.83
CA THR A 306 13.04 16.30 13.27
C THR A 306 12.82 17.30 12.15
N ASN A 307 11.96 18.29 12.41
CA ASN A 307 11.77 19.47 11.57
C ASN A 307 12.18 20.76 12.33
N GLY A 308 11.84 21.93 11.79
CA GLY A 308 12.20 23.22 12.40
C GLY A 308 11.59 23.46 13.81
N CYS A 309 10.59 22.69 14.20
CA CYS A 309 9.91 22.77 15.50
C CYS A 309 10.25 21.57 16.42
N GLY A 310 11.28 20.79 16.10
CA GLY A 310 11.73 19.63 16.87
C GLY A 310 11.27 18.28 16.28
N PRO A 311 11.48 17.17 17.02
CA PRO A 311 11.08 15.83 16.59
C PRO A 311 9.56 15.67 16.60
N TYR A 312 9.01 14.97 15.62
CA TYR A 312 7.61 14.57 15.57
C TYR A 312 7.50 13.08 15.28
N LEU A 313 6.38 12.49 15.66
CA LEU A 313 6.02 11.11 15.36
C LEU A 313 5.15 11.09 14.10
N GLY A 314 5.44 10.18 13.18
CA GLY A 314 4.62 9.94 12.00
C GLY A 314 4.40 8.45 11.76
N LEU A 315 3.41 8.16 10.92
CA LEU A 315 3.09 6.81 10.48
C LEU A 315 3.05 6.76 8.95
N TRP A 316 3.84 5.86 8.37
CA TRP A 316 3.90 5.62 6.94
C TRP A 316 3.34 4.26 6.57
N ILE A 317 2.78 4.19 5.37
CA ILE A 317 2.72 2.94 4.61
C ILE A 317 3.43 3.13 3.27
N VAL A 318 4.34 2.21 2.95
CA VAL A 318 5.18 2.26 1.75
C VAL A 318 5.00 0.96 0.99
N ASN A 319 4.52 1.06 -0.25
CA ASN A 319 4.51 -0.04 -1.21
C ASN A 319 5.56 0.25 -2.29
N ARG A 320 6.65 -0.52 -2.28
CA ARG A 320 7.73 -0.46 -3.26
C ARG A 320 7.78 -1.77 -4.04
N GLN A 321 7.77 -1.69 -5.35
CA GLN A 321 7.77 -2.88 -6.20
C GLN A 321 8.60 -2.68 -7.45
N PRO A 322 9.33 -3.71 -7.91
CA PRO A 322 9.95 -3.69 -9.21
C PRO A 322 8.84 -3.66 -10.27
N VAL A 323 9.05 -2.85 -11.30
CA VAL A 323 8.18 -2.82 -12.47
C VAL A 323 9.05 -3.14 -13.66
N ALA A 324 8.62 -4.11 -14.46
CA ALA A 324 9.34 -4.51 -15.66
C ALA A 324 9.63 -3.27 -16.53
N ASN A 325 10.89 -3.13 -16.96
CA ASN A 325 11.39 -2.04 -17.80
C ASN A 325 11.47 -0.65 -17.12
N LEU A 326 11.41 -0.58 -15.79
CA LEU A 326 11.84 0.61 -15.05
C LEU A 326 13.17 0.35 -14.35
N ASP A 327 14.13 1.25 -14.55
CA ASP A 327 15.42 1.22 -13.83
C ASP A 327 15.27 1.43 -12.32
N LYS A 328 14.13 1.97 -11.88
CA LYS A 328 13.81 2.25 -10.48
C LYS A 328 12.47 1.63 -10.11
N PRO A 329 12.34 1.08 -8.89
CA PRO A 329 11.08 0.54 -8.43
C PRO A 329 10.02 1.63 -8.32
N LEU A 330 8.77 1.26 -8.64
CA LEU A 330 7.62 2.11 -8.38
C LEU A 330 7.37 2.14 -6.87
N THR A 331 7.21 3.35 -6.32
CA THR A 331 6.90 3.54 -4.90
C THR A 331 5.59 4.32 -4.78
N SER A 332 4.64 3.73 -4.06
CA SER A 332 3.43 4.40 -3.57
C SER A 332 3.54 4.50 -2.07
N GLU A 333 3.44 5.72 -1.52
CA GLU A 333 3.57 5.95 -0.08
C GLU A 333 2.55 6.97 0.40
N PHE A 334 2.05 6.77 1.61
CA PHE A 334 1.22 7.72 2.33
C PHE A 334 1.85 8.01 3.69
N ASP A 335 1.84 9.28 4.08
CA ASP A 335 2.47 9.81 5.27
C ASP A 335 1.46 10.60 6.09
N ASP A 336 1.25 10.17 7.33
CA ASP A 336 0.50 10.91 8.33
C ASP A 336 1.43 11.40 9.45
N ASN A 337 1.63 12.71 9.53
CA ASN A 337 2.31 13.34 10.65
C ASN A 337 1.35 13.40 11.84
N LEU A 338 1.60 12.58 12.85
CA LEU A 338 0.68 12.46 13.99
C LEU A 338 0.66 13.73 14.85
N PHE A 339 1.72 14.55 14.79
CA PHE A 339 1.83 15.78 15.60
C PHE A 339 1.63 17.08 14.81
N ASP A 340 1.37 17.03 13.50
CA ASP A 340 1.04 18.21 12.69
C ASP A 340 -0.16 17.93 11.80
N LYS A 341 -1.32 18.47 12.19
CA LYS A 341 -2.65 18.17 11.63
C LYS A 341 -3.03 16.69 11.72
N GLY A 342 -2.36 15.94 12.58
CA GLY A 342 -2.62 14.54 12.83
C GLY A 342 -3.67 14.32 13.92
N PRO A 343 -4.02 13.05 14.18
CA PRO A 343 -4.98 12.68 15.20
C PRO A 343 -4.50 12.91 16.64
N VAL A 344 -3.19 13.13 16.86
CA VAL A 344 -2.61 13.28 18.21
C VAL A 344 -2.42 14.74 18.58
N LEU A 345 -1.74 15.53 17.74
CA LEU A 345 -1.61 16.98 17.92
C LEU A 345 -1.88 17.73 16.62
N SER A 346 -2.48 18.91 16.77
CA SER A 346 -2.75 19.80 15.64
C SER A 346 -1.51 20.51 15.10
N SER A 347 -0.48 20.73 15.93
CA SER A 347 0.84 21.22 15.51
C SER A 347 1.86 21.15 16.65
N THR A 348 3.09 20.70 16.39
CA THR A 348 4.22 20.78 17.33
C THR A 348 4.79 22.18 17.52
N CYS A 349 4.50 23.12 16.61
CA CYS A 349 5.07 24.46 16.63
C CYS A 349 4.33 25.42 17.58
N ASN A 350 3.15 25.05 18.04
CA ASN A 350 2.36 25.88 18.96
C ASN A 350 2.94 25.83 20.37
N ALA A 351 2.82 26.94 21.12
CA ALA A 351 3.26 27.01 22.51
C ALA A 351 2.57 25.91 23.35
N GLY A 352 3.33 25.19 24.18
CA GLY A 352 2.86 24.06 24.99
C GLY A 352 2.86 22.71 24.27
N ASN A 353 2.59 22.66 22.96
CA ASN A 353 2.51 21.40 22.22
C ASN A 353 3.87 20.70 22.05
N ARG A 354 4.98 21.43 22.10
CA ARG A 354 6.33 20.86 22.05
C ARG A 354 6.61 19.95 23.25
N GLU A 355 6.30 20.43 24.46
CA GLU A 355 6.51 19.67 25.69
C GLU A 355 5.63 18.41 25.73
N ILE A 356 4.40 18.52 25.22
CA ILE A 356 3.49 17.37 25.06
C ILE A 356 4.08 16.38 24.05
N ALA A 357 4.56 16.84 22.89
CA ALA A 357 5.19 15.99 21.88
C ALA A 357 6.43 15.28 22.43
N ASP A 358 7.28 15.98 23.20
CA ASP A 358 8.45 15.40 23.87
C ASP A 358 8.03 14.34 24.89
N THR A 359 6.97 14.60 25.66
CA THR A 359 6.42 13.62 26.62
C THR A 359 5.89 12.37 25.93
N ILE A 360 5.21 12.52 24.79
CA ILE A 360 4.73 11.37 24.00
C ILE A 360 5.90 10.56 23.44
N LEU A 361 6.94 11.22 22.91
CA LEU A 361 8.14 10.53 22.42
C LEU A 361 8.90 9.81 23.52
N GLN A 362 8.97 10.39 24.73
CA GLN A 362 9.53 9.72 25.90
C GLN A 362 8.71 8.48 26.28
N ARG A 363 7.37 8.56 26.22
CA ARG A 363 6.50 7.43 26.53
C ARG A 363 6.66 6.24 25.58
N LEU A 364 7.08 6.44 24.34
CA LEU A 364 7.43 5.31 23.47
C LEU A 364 8.49 4.38 24.08
N ASN A 365 9.37 4.89 24.95
CA ASN A 365 10.35 4.09 25.66
C ASN A 365 9.81 3.51 26.98
N GLU A 366 8.79 4.13 27.58
CA GLU A 366 8.25 3.74 28.89
C GLU A 366 7.09 2.76 28.77
N THR A 367 6.12 3.06 27.92
CA THR A 367 4.87 2.31 27.73
C THR A 367 4.81 1.56 26.39
N GLY A 368 5.64 1.96 25.42
CA GLY A 368 5.77 1.25 24.15
C GLY A 368 4.79 1.68 23.06
N PHE A 369 4.74 0.88 22.00
CA PHE A 369 3.88 1.01 20.84
C PHE A 369 3.33 -0.36 20.42
N SER A 370 2.23 -0.35 19.70
CA SER A 370 1.77 -1.47 18.87
C SER A 370 1.66 -0.98 17.43
N LEU A 371 2.37 -1.63 16.50
CA LEU A 371 2.34 -1.34 15.07
C LEU A 371 1.73 -2.54 14.36
N THR A 372 0.68 -2.33 13.58
CA THR A 372 0.03 -3.41 12.83
C THR A 372 0.02 -3.08 11.34
N LEU A 373 0.37 -4.06 10.52
CA LEU A 373 0.09 -4.07 9.08
C LEU A 373 -1.09 -5.01 8.80
N SER A 374 -2.15 -4.46 8.24
CA SER A 374 -3.37 -5.19 7.91
C SER A 374 -3.52 -5.38 6.41
N ARG A 375 -3.94 -6.58 5.99
CA ARG A 375 -4.35 -6.89 4.61
C ARG A 375 -5.84 -7.18 4.56
N ARG A 376 -6.54 -6.55 3.61
CA ARG A 376 -7.95 -6.80 3.24
C ARG A 376 -8.06 -6.89 1.72
N GLY A 377 -8.11 -8.11 1.17
CA GLY A 377 -7.99 -8.39 -0.26
C GLY A 377 -6.62 -7.95 -0.80
N PHE A 378 -6.63 -6.97 -1.72
CA PHE A 378 -5.39 -6.34 -2.26
C PHE A 378 -4.99 -5.07 -1.51
N ARG A 379 -5.76 -4.67 -0.50
CA ARG A 379 -5.56 -3.42 0.22
C ARG A 379 -4.76 -3.66 1.48
N TYR A 380 -3.81 -2.77 1.72
CA TYR A 380 -3.00 -2.76 2.91
C TYR A 380 -3.10 -1.40 3.58
N PHE A 381 -3.13 -1.40 4.90
CA PHE A 381 -3.06 -0.18 5.71
C PHE A 381 -2.31 -0.50 7.00
N ALA A 382 -1.71 0.53 7.59
CA ALA A 382 -1.02 0.42 8.86
C ALA A 382 -1.86 1.06 9.96
N THR A 383 -1.80 0.49 11.16
CA THR A 383 -2.30 1.13 12.38
C THR A 383 -1.18 1.22 13.41
N ALA A 384 -1.18 2.29 14.19
CA ALA A 384 -0.31 2.43 15.35
C ALA A 384 -1.16 2.76 16.58
N GLU A 385 -1.01 1.97 17.63
CA GLU A 385 -1.62 2.24 18.93
C GLU A 385 -0.55 2.77 19.90
N LEU A 386 -0.88 3.88 20.54
CA LEU A 386 0.00 4.64 21.41
C LEU A 386 -0.71 4.98 22.71
N ASP A 387 -0.04 4.87 23.85
CA ASP A 387 -0.56 5.36 25.13
C ASP A 387 -0.15 6.83 25.35
N LEU A 388 -1.11 7.74 25.26
CA LEU A 388 -0.87 9.17 25.40
C LEU A 388 -0.93 9.62 26.87
N PRO A 389 -0.10 10.60 27.28
CA PRO A 389 -0.29 11.28 28.54
C PRO A 389 -1.57 12.12 28.51
N ALA A 390 -2.12 12.48 29.67
CA ALA A 390 -3.15 13.51 29.73
C ALA A 390 -2.56 14.90 29.39
N PHE A 391 -3.26 15.69 28.57
CA PHE A 391 -2.86 17.06 28.25
C PHE A 391 -4.04 17.90 27.76
N GLY A 392 -4.13 19.16 28.21
CA GLY A 392 -5.25 20.04 27.86
C GLY A 392 -6.58 19.38 28.21
N ASP A 393 -7.47 19.24 27.22
CA ASP A 393 -8.76 18.54 27.34
C ASP A 393 -8.67 17.04 26.99
N ASN A 394 -7.50 16.53 26.59
CA ASN A 394 -7.28 15.11 26.33
C ASN A 394 -7.02 14.38 27.66
N PRO A 395 -7.87 13.41 28.06
CA PRO A 395 -7.69 12.67 29.30
C PRO A 395 -6.48 11.72 29.29
N GLY A 396 -5.81 11.53 28.14
CA GLY A 396 -4.78 10.52 27.94
C GLY A 396 -5.37 9.14 27.66
N GLY A 397 -4.49 8.14 27.57
CA GLY A 397 -4.84 6.75 27.29
C GLY A 397 -4.57 6.33 25.83
N PRO A 398 -5.04 5.15 25.43
CA PRO A 398 -4.74 4.58 24.12
C PRO A 398 -5.38 5.38 22.98
N VAL A 399 -4.58 5.67 21.97
CA VAL A 399 -5.02 6.29 20.71
C VAL A 399 -4.52 5.47 19.54
N THR A 400 -5.41 5.23 18.57
CA THR A 400 -5.09 4.54 17.32
C THR A 400 -4.97 5.55 16.19
N ALA A 401 -3.84 5.53 15.47
CA ALA A 401 -3.66 6.19 14.19
C ALA A 401 -3.76 5.15 13.07
N VAL A 402 -4.33 5.52 11.92
CA VAL A 402 -4.53 4.64 10.77
C VAL A 402 -4.07 5.36 9.50
N THR A 403 -3.30 4.68 8.65
CA THR A 403 -2.89 5.24 7.36
C THR A 403 -3.98 5.13 6.30
N ASN A 404 -3.82 5.88 5.22
CA ASN A 404 -4.50 5.55 3.96
C ASN A 404 -4.15 4.14 3.46
N LYS A 405 -5.02 3.58 2.62
CA LYS A 405 -4.84 2.25 2.03
C LYS A 405 -3.94 2.31 0.80
N VAL A 406 -3.01 1.36 0.67
CA VAL A 406 -2.28 1.07 -0.59
C VAL A 406 -2.78 -0.23 -1.20
N ALA A 407 -2.72 -0.35 -2.52
CA ALA A 407 -3.06 -1.59 -3.22
C ALA A 407 -1.80 -2.33 -3.67
N ARG A 408 -1.78 -3.65 -3.55
CA ARG A 408 -0.75 -4.52 -4.13
C ARG A 408 -1.33 -5.85 -4.59
N THR A 409 -1.04 -6.21 -5.85
CA THR A 409 -1.54 -7.43 -6.52
C THR A 409 -0.56 -8.58 -6.52
N THR A 410 0.72 -8.27 -6.41
CA THR A 410 1.81 -9.23 -6.39
C THR A 410 2.19 -9.54 -4.95
N ALA A 411 2.82 -10.69 -4.72
CA ALA A 411 3.42 -10.97 -3.43
C ALA A 411 4.38 -9.82 -3.02
N ALA A 412 4.40 -9.50 -1.73
CA ALA A 412 5.23 -8.44 -1.19
C ALA A 412 6.46 -8.95 -0.44
N GLY A 413 6.74 -10.25 -0.56
CA GLY A 413 7.76 -10.93 0.20
C GLY A 413 7.22 -11.54 1.48
N ASN A 414 8.12 -11.67 2.45
CA ASN A 414 7.92 -12.41 3.68
C ASN A 414 7.74 -11.46 4.88
N PRO A 415 6.99 -11.86 5.93
CA PRO A 415 6.82 -11.04 7.12
C PRO A 415 8.18 -10.68 7.73
N ALA A 416 8.41 -9.40 7.97
CA ALA A 416 9.68 -8.90 8.46
C ALA A 416 9.52 -7.61 9.27
N PHE A 417 10.47 -7.36 10.16
CA PHE A 417 10.59 -6.09 10.88
C PHE A 417 12.05 -5.70 11.11
N MET A 418 12.27 -4.42 11.41
CA MET A 418 13.57 -3.89 11.85
C MET A 418 13.41 -2.57 12.58
N LEU A 419 14.39 -2.22 13.41
CA LEU A 419 14.71 -0.83 13.71
C LEU A 419 15.60 -0.27 12.62
N GLY A 420 15.22 0.87 12.07
CA GLY A 420 15.99 1.65 11.12
C GLY A 420 16.27 3.07 11.59
N GLN A 421 17.07 3.77 10.79
CA GLN A 421 17.52 5.13 11.07
C GLN A 421 17.69 5.93 9.78
N PHE A 422 17.02 7.07 9.65
CA PHE A 422 17.12 7.91 8.46
C PHE A 422 18.50 8.59 8.34
N ARG A 423 18.92 8.87 7.09
CA ARG A 423 20.19 9.52 6.72
C ARG A 423 20.74 10.59 7.66
N ARG A 424 19.85 11.44 8.17
CA ARG A 424 20.21 12.64 8.93
C ARG A 424 20.53 12.35 10.40
N ALA A 425 20.47 11.10 10.85
CA ALA A 425 20.92 10.71 12.18
C ALA A 425 22.45 10.77 12.32
N GLY A 426 23.18 10.60 11.21
CA GLY A 426 24.63 10.63 11.20
C GLY A 426 25.24 9.56 12.11
N LYS A 427 26.02 9.96 13.12
CA LYS A 427 26.65 9.05 14.09
C LYS A 427 25.77 8.79 15.32
N GLY A 428 24.51 9.22 15.29
CA GLY A 428 23.57 8.96 16.37
C GLY A 428 23.26 7.47 16.51
N GLU A 429 22.90 7.07 17.71
CA GLU A 429 22.48 5.72 18.04
C GLU A 429 20.98 5.74 18.35
N SER A 430 20.26 4.81 17.74
CA SER A 430 18.83 4.57 17.95
C SER A 430 18.66 3.19 18.58
N VAL A 431 17.71 3.07 19.50
CA VAL A 431 17.48 1.84 20.27
C VAL A 431 16.01 1.48 20.26
N ALA A 432 15.70 0.20 20.07
CA ALA A 432 14.37 -0.36 20.23
C ALA A 432 14.42 -1.70 20.96
N GLN A 433 13.34 -2.00 21.68
CA GLN A 433 13.05 -3.31 22.27
C GLN A 433 11.80 -3.84 21.60
N PHE A 434 11.84 -5.03 21.01
CA PHE A 434 10.66 -5.68 20.44
C PHE A 434 10.20 -6.77 21.40
N ASP A 435 8.99 -6.62 21.94
CA ASP A 435 8.43 -7.48 22.99
C ASP A 435 7.72 -8.70 22.38
N SER A 436 7.02 -8.52 21.26
CA SER A 436 6.37 -9.63 20.58
C SER A 436 6.02 -9.32 19.13
N PHE A 437 5.94 -10.38 18.34
CA PHE A 437 5.44 -10.39 16.97
C PHE A 437 4.31 -11.40 16.85
N SER A 438 3.23 -11.02 16.16
CA SER A 438 2.11 -11.93 15.91
C SER A 438 1.52 -11.74 14.52
N ILE A 439 0.89 -12.80 14.03
CA ILE A 439 0.06 -12.78 12.82
C ILE A 439 -1.23 -13.53 13.11
N SER A 440 -2.36 -12.92 12.84
CA SER A 440 -3.68 -13.53 13.04
C SER A 440 -4.60 -13.25 11.86
N ALA A 441 -5.61 -14.10 11.69
CA ALA A 441 -6.76 -13.75 10.87
C ALA A 441 -7.48 -12.53 11.48
N PRO A 442 -8.15 -11.70 10.67
CA PRO A 442 -8.93 -10.58 11.17
C PRO A 442 -9.98 -11.02 12.18
N VAL A 443 -10.16 -10.25 13.25
CA VAL A 443 -11.30 -10.43 14.16
C VAL A 443 -12.52 -9.82 13.48
N ASN A 444 -13.49 -10.67 13.12
CA ASN A 444 -14.77 -10.25 12.51
C ASN A 444 -15.72 -9.57 13.50
#